data_AF-A0A2V7RKX0-F1
#
_entry.id   AF-A0A2V7RKX0-F1
#
_cell.length_a   1.000
_cell.length_b   1.000
_cell.length_c   1.000
_cell.angle_alpha   90.00
_cell.angle_beta   90.00
_cell.angle_gamma   90.00
#
_symmetry.space_group_name_H-M   'P 1'
#
loop_
_entity.id
_entity.type
_entity.pdbx_description
1 polymer ?
#
loop_
_entity_poly.entity_id
_entity_poly.type
_entity_poly.pdbx_seq_one_letter_code
_entity_poly.pdbx_strand_id
1 'polypeptide(L)'
;MAYGITGDLQKAKEIFDYGIAADSTYPMFYYLMADDYAEMGDKPHAIAYLKRAYALRANMIPGETLPDPLTDDSFQRFIHDPVFLNAVRQLSK
;
A
#
# COMPACT_ATOMS: atom_id res chain seq x y z
N MET A 1 -3.84 2.88 -11.13
CA MET A 1 -4.31 4.22 -10.69
C MET A 1 -3.83 5.31 -11.66
N ALA A 2 -4.14 6.60 -11.45
CA ALA A 2 -3.79 7.68 -12.39
C ALA A 2 -2.33 8.21 -12.26
N TYR A 3 -1.64 7.98 -11.14
CA TYR A 3 -0.31 8.58 -10.88
C TYR A 3 0.89 7.67 -11.10
N GLY A 4 0.79 6.35 -10.91
CA GLY A 4 1.89 5.46 -11.32
C GLY A 4 1.98 5.29 -12.84
N ILE A 5 0.94 5.67 -13.60
CA ILE A 5 1.00 5.76 -15.07
C ILE A 5 1.79 7.00 -15.53
N THR A 6 1.72 8.12 -14.79
CA THR A 6 2.46 9.35 -15.13
C THR A 6 3.88 9.37 -14.53
N GLY A 7 4.19 8.47 -13.59
CA GLY A 7 5.46 8.46 -12.85
C GLY A 7 5.60 9.64 -11.88
N ASP A 8 4.51 10.34 -11.57
CA ASP A 8 4.52 11.51 -10.68
C ASP A 8 4.34 11.07 -9.23
N LEU A 9 5.26 10.22 -8.77
CA LEU A 9 5.32 9.74 -7.38
C LEU A 9 5.40 10.91 -6.41
N GLN A 10 6.05 12.00 -6.82
CA GLN A 10 6.22 13.17 -5.96
C GLN A 10 4.86 13.77 -5.61
N LYS A 11 3.97 13.90 -6.58
CA LYS A 11 2.60 14.38 -6.34
C LYS A 11 1.75 13.38 -5.57
N ALA A 12 1.85 12.08 -5.86
CA ALA A 12 1.12 11.06 -5.11
C ALA A 12 1.56 11.05 -3.63
N LYS A 13 2.87 11.09 -3.40
CA LYS A 13 3.48 11.22 -2.09
C LYS A 13 3.05 12.50 -1.37
N GLU A 14 3.00 13.65 -2.03
CA GLU A 14 2.52 14.89 -1.43
C GLU A 14 1.05 14.79 -0.96
N ILE A 15 0.18 14.17 -1.77
CA ILE A 15 -1.23 13.96 -1.43
C ILE A 15 -1.38 13.01 -0.25
N PHE A 16 -0.66 11.88 -0.25
CA PHE A 16 -0.74 10.92 0.83
C PHE A 16 -0.02 11.39 2.10
N ASP A 17 1.09 12.13 1.99
CA ASP A 17 1.75 12.76 3.14
C ASP A 17 0.82 13.81 3.77
N TYR A 18 0.06 14.58 2.96
CA TYR A 18 -0.99 15.46 3.47
C TYR A 18 -2.12 14.69 4.16
N GLY A 19 -2.59 13.59 3.55
CA GLY A 19 -3.60 12.71 4.15
C GLY A 19 -3.16 12.12 5.48
N ILE A 20 -1.92 11.61 5.54
CA ILE A 20 -1.30 11.06 6.76
C ILE A 20 -1.10 12.15 7.82
N ALA A 21 -0.79 13.38 7.42
CA ALA A 21 -0.70 14.50 8.37
C ALA A 21 -2.06 14.85 8.98
N ALA A 22 -3.14 14.73 8.20
CA ALA A 22 -4.51 14.97 8.67
C ALA A 22 -5.03 13.81 9.53
N ASP A 23 -4.80 12.57 9.10
CA ASP A 23 -5.14 11.35 9.84
C ASP A 23 -4.06 10.28 9.66
N SER A 24 -3.11 10.26 10.58
CA SER A 24 -2.01 9.28 10.61
C SER A 24 -2.43 7.87 10.98
N THR A 25 -3.71 7.68 11.34
CA THR A 25 -4.23 6.40 11.81
C THR A 25 -5.06 5.69 10.77
N TYR A 26 -5.45 6.37 9.69
CA TYR A 26 -6.24 5.79 8.61
C TYR A 26 -5.39 4.86 7.72
N PRO A 27 -5.66 3.54 7.72
CA PRO A 27 -4.81 2.54 7.06
C PRO A 27 -4.78 2.64 5.53
N MET A 28 -5.84 3.15 4.86
CA MET A 28 -5.88 3.20 3.39
C MET A 28 -4.84 4.16 2.79
N PHE A 29 -4.45 5.23 3.49
CA PHE A 29 -3.37 6.10 2.99
C PHE A 29 -2.05 5.34 2.85
N TYR A 30 -1.77 4.44 3.80
CA TYR A 30 -0.59 3.59 3.72
C TYR A 30 -0.74 2.49 2.68
N TYR A 31 -1.95 1.95 2.47
CA TYR A 31 -2.19 0.96 1.42
C TYR A 31 -1.96 1.55 0.03
N LEU A 32 -2.54 2.72 -0.26
CA LEU A 32 -2.38 3.39 -1.55
C LEU A 32 -0.93 3.81 -1.83
N MET A 33 -0.19 4.22 -0.80
CA MET A 33 1.26 4.43 -0.93
C MET A 33 1.99 3.14 -1.32
N ALA A 34 1.59 1.99 -0.77
CA ALA A 34 2.18 0.73 -1.16
C ALA A 34 1.88 0.37 -2.62
N ASP A 35 0.67 0.66 -3.10
CA ASP A 35 0.27 0.48 -4.50
C ASP A 35 1.16 1.31 -5.43
N ASP A 36 1.36 2.60 -5.14
CA ASP A 36 2.22 3.48 -5.95
C ASP A 36 3.66 2.98 -6.02
N TYR A 37 4.24 2.60 -4.87
CA TYR A 37 5.59 2.02 -4.84
C TYR A 37 5.65 0.68 -5.60
N ALA A 38 4.57 -0.11 -5.57
CA ALA A 38 4.47 -1.33 -6.36
C ALA A 38 4.38 -1.05 -7.86
N GLU A 39 3.57 -0.08 -8.31
CA GLU A 39 3.50 0.36 -9.71
C GLU A 39 4.89 0.83 -10.22
N MET A 40 5.75 1.36 -9.34
CA MET A 40 7.13 1.72 -9.66
C MET A 40 8.16 0.59 -9.60
N GLY A 41 7.79 -0.57 -9.05
CA GLY A 41 8.72 -1.69 -8.85
C GLY A 41 9.58 -1.59 -7.58
N ASP A 42 9.31 -0.63 -6.69
CA ASP A 42 9.98 -0.49 -5.40
C ASP A 42 9.36 -1.41 -4.35
N LYS A 43 9.73 -2.69 -4.44
CA LYS A 43 9.26 -3.74 -3.53
C LYS A 43 9.54 -3.44 -2.04
N PRO A 44 10.75 -2.98 -1.63
CA PRO A 44 11.01 -2.66 -0.22
C PRO A 44 10.04 -1.64 0.37
N HIS A 45 9.79 -0.54 -0.33
CA HIS A 45 8.84 0.47 0.14
C HIS A 45 7.40 -0.03 0.10
N ALA A 46 6.99 -0.72 -0.97
CA ALA A 46 5.67 -1.34 -1.05
C ALA A 46 5.37 -2.24 0.15
N ILE A 47 6.31 -3.13 0.51
CA ILE A 47 6.18 -4.02 1.68
C ILE A 47 6.11 -3.22 2.99
N ALA A 48 6.92 -2.18 3.14
CA ALA A 48 6.95 -1.36 4.36
C ALA A 48 5.59 -0.65 4.59
N TYR A 49 5.01 -0.10 3.52
CA TYR A 49 3.73 0.58 3.57
C TYR A 49 2.55 -0.39 3.76
N LEU A 50 2.58 -1.57 3.13
CA LEU A 50 1.60 -2.64 3.43
C LEU A 50 1.62 -3.04 4.91
N LYS A 51 2.80 -3.22 5.51
CA LYS A 51 2.92 -3.52 6.94
C LYS A 51 2.27 -2.44 7.81
N ARG A 52 2.45 -1.17 7.44
CA ARG A 52 1.86 -0.05 8.18
C ARG A 52 0.34 -0.02 8.04
N ALA A 53 -0.19 -0.23 6.83
CA ALA A 53 -1.63 -0.31 6.58
C ALA A 53 -2.29 -1.42 7.42
N TYR A 54 -1.75 -2.65 7.35
CA TYR A 54 -2.29 -3.80 8.07
C TYR A 54 -2.16 -3.71 9.59
N ALA A 55 -1.16 -2.97 10.10
CA ALA A 55 -1.04 -2.68 11.53
C ALA A 55 -2.13 -1.72 12.03
N LEU A 56 -2.64 -0.85 11.15
CA LEU A 56 -3.70 0.13 11.43
C LEU A 56 -5.08 -0.34 10.97
N ARG A 57 -5.24 -1.60 10.52
CA ARG A 57 -6.49 -2.14 9.97
C ARG A 57 -7.71 -1.99 10.89
N ALA A 58 -7.50 -1.92 12.21
CA ALA A 58 -8.57 -1.72 13.18
C ALA A 58 -9.22 -0.32 13.09
N ASN A 59 -8.54 0.62 12.44
CA ASN A 59 -8.99 2.00 12.24
C ASN A 59 -9.64 2.22 10.86
N MET A 60 -9.96 1.15 10.13
CA MET A 60 -10.75 1.26 8.91
C MET A 60 -12.09 1.93 9.21
N ILE A 61 -12.57 2.73 8.27
CA ILE A 61 -13.92 3.30 8.35
C ILE A 61 -14.92 2.13 8.36
N PRO A 62 -15.94 2.14 9.23
CA PRO A 62 -16.93 1.07 9.27
C PRO A 62 -17.58 0.82 7.90
N GLY A 63 -17.50 -0.41 7.41
CA GLY A 63 -18.00 -0.81 6.10
C GLY A 63 -16.93 -0.89 5.00
N GLU A 64 -15.72 -0.39 5.26
CA GLU A 64 -14.58 -0.58 4.38
C GLU A 64 -13.66 -1.71 4.85
N THR A 65 -12.92 -2.28 3.90
CA THR A 65 -11.90 -3.31 4.17
C THR A 65 -10.62 -2.99 3.41
N LEU A 66 -9.47 -3.30 4.02
CA LEU A 66 -8.22 -3.31 3.27
C LEU A 66 -8.29 -4.35 2.13
N PRO A 67 -7.88 -3.99 0.90
CA PRO A 67 -7.79 -4.95 -0.18
C PRO A 67 -6.71 -6.01 0.07
N ASP A 68 -6.73 -7.12 -0.68
CA ASP A 68 -5.73 -8.18 -0.61
C ASP A 68 -4.61 -7.96 -1.65
N PRO A 69 -3.37 -7.69 -1.22
CA PRO A 69 -2.22 -7.47 -2.11
C PRO A 69 -1.91 -8.65 -3.04
N LEU A 70 -2.38 -9.86 -2.74
CA LEU A 70 -2.19 -11.02 -3.63
C LEU A 70 -3.14 -11.03 -4.82
N THR A 71 -4.24 -10.27 -4.74
CA THR A 71 -5.27 -10.18 -5.79
C THR A 71 -5.33 -8.81 -6.45
N ASP A 72 -4.57 -7.84 -5.92
CA ASP A 72 -4.52 -6.47 -6.41
C ASP A 72 -3.50 -6.32 -7.54
N ASP A 73 -3.96 -5.71 -8.64
CA ASP A 73 -3.19 -5.59 -9.87
C ASP A 73 -1.89 -4.79 -9.70
N SER A 74 -1.85 -3.86 -8.75
CA SER A 74 -0.68 -3.03 -8.44
C SER A 74 0.53 -3.89 -8.05
N PHE A 75 0.28 -5.02 -7.39
CA PHE A 75 1.31 -5.93 -6.89
C PHE A 75 1.56 -7.15 -7.78
N GLN A 76 0.87 -7.30 -8.93
CA GLN A 76 1.01 -8.43 -9.86
C GLN A 76 2.49 -8.76 -10.16
N ARG A 77 3.33 -7.73 -10.27
CA ARG A 77 4.77 -7.90 -10.54
C ARG A 77 5.56 -8.59 -9.42
N PHE A 78 5.03 -8.63 -8.20
CA PHE A 78 5.70 -9.21 -7.02
C PHE A 78 5.06 -10.53 -6.54
N ILE A 79 3.94 -10.97 -7.11
CA ILE A 79 3.21 -12.16 -6.62
C ILE A 79 4.00 -13.47 -6.75
N HIS A 80 5.07 -13.49 -7.55
CA HIS A 80 5.99 -14.63 -7.65
C HIS A 80 7.30 -14.43 -6.86
N ASP A 81 7.47 -13.27 -6.23
CA ASP A 81 8.64 -12.96 -5.43
C ASP A 81 8.50 -13.56 -4.02
N PRO A 82 9.43 -14.43 -3.59
CA PRO A 82 9.31 -15.12 -2.31
C PRO A 82 9.39 -14.16 -1.12
N VAL A 83 10.09 -13.03 -1.24
CA VAL A 83 10.18 -12.02 -0.18
C VAL A 83 8.84 -11.32 -0.02
N PHE A 84 8.22 -10.91 -1.12
CA PHE A 84 6.89 -10.29 -1.11
C PHE A 84 5.83 -11.26 -0.57
N LEU A 85 5.76 -12.49 -1.10
CA LEU A 85 4.80 -13.50 -0.64
C LEU A 85 4.93 -13.79 0.86
N ASN A 86 6.15 -13.92 1.37
CA ASN A 86 6.37 -14.15 2.79
C ASN A 86 5.94 -12.93 3.63
N ALA A 87 6.19 -11.71 3.14
CA ALA A 87 5.73 -10.50 3.81
C ALA A 87 4.21 -10.45 3.89
N VAL A 88 3.49 -10.63 2.78
CA VAL A 88 2.02 -10.56 2.75
C VAL A 88 1.39 -11.65 3.62
N ARG A 89 1.92 -12.88 3.59
CA ARG A 89 1.45 -13.97 4.49
C ARG A 89 1.61 -13.66 5.98
N GLN A 90 2.54 -12.79 6.35
CA GLN A 90 2.68 -12.35 7.74
C GLN A 90 1.67 -11.26 8.12
N LEU A 91 1.09 -10.54 7.15
CA LEU A 91 0.10 -9.49 7.38
C LEU A 91 -1.28 -10.03 7.70
N SER A 92 -1.65 -11.17 7.10
CA SER A 92 -2.93 -11.86 7.32
C SER A 92 -3.03 -12.61 8.65
N LYS A 93 -2.03 -12.48 9.54
CA LYS A 93 -2.04 -13.04 10.90
C LYS A 93 -2.59 -12.03 11.91
#